data_AF-A0A832CAC4-F1
#
_entry.id   AF-A0A832CAC4-F1
#
_cell.length_a   1.000
_cell.length_b   1.000
_cell.length_c   1.000
_cell.angle_alpha   90.00
_cell.angle_beta   90.00
_cell.angle_gamma   90.00
#
_symmetry.space_group_name_H-M   'P 1'
#
loop_
_entity.id
_entity.type
_entity.pdbx_description
1 polymer ?
#
loop_
_entity_poly.entity_id
_entity_poly.type
_entity_poly.pdbx_seq_one_letter_code
_entity_poly.pdbx_strand_id
1 'polypeptide(L)'
;MHGRANGEGWNALIRADLHVHTIFSSDASIPPKTLVDQLLAHPFIKAVAITDHNTVRGYFKVRDLASAYPDILIIPGVEVST
;
A
#
# COMPACT_ATOMS: atom_id res chain seq x y z
N MET A 1 -5.98 18.45 37.96
CA MET A 1 -5.98 17.25 37.10
C MET A 1 -6.10 17.73 35.67
N HIS A 2 -5.01 17.62 34.91
CA HIS A 2 -4.92 18.15 33.54
C HIS A 2 -5.66 17.21 32.58
N GLY A 3 -6.83 17.62 32.11
CA GLY A 3 -7.49 17.03 30.93
C GLY A 3 -7.58 18.11 29.86
N ARG A 4 -6.49 18.35 29.14
CA ARG A 4 -6.52 19.24 27.97
C ARG A 4 -7.21 18.50 26.83
N ALA A 5 -8.42 18.96 26.50
CA ALA A 5 -8.98 18.80 25.17
C ALA A 5 -8.07 19.59 24.20
N ASN A 6 -7.34 18.89 23.36
CA ASN A 6 -6.58 19.48 22.26
C ASN A 6 -7.23 19.00 20.95
N GLY A 7 -7.67 19.95 20.13
CA GLY A 7 -8.43 19.73 18.91
C GLY A 7 -7.57 19.19 17.76
N GLU A 8 -7.58 17.88 17.57
CA GLU A 8 -7.03 17.20 16.39
C GLU A 8 -8.14 16.31 15.80
N GLY A 9 -9.12 16.95 15.15
CA GLY A 9 -10.22 16.26 14.48
C GLY A 9 -9.81 15.73 13.10
N TRP A 10 -9.92 14.42 12.91
CA TRP A 10 -10.15 13.70 11.64
C TRP A 10 -9.19 13.85 10.45
N ASN A 11 -8.19 14.72 10.47
CA ASN A 11 -7.27 14.91 9.32
C ASN A 11 -5.94 14.17 9.51
N ALA A 12 -5.98 12.84 9.66
CA ALA A 12 -4.77 12.04 9.46
C ALA A 12 -4.38 12.09 7.98
N LEU A 13 -3.32 12.83 7.63
CA LEU A 13 -2.82 12.87 6.25
C LEU A 13 -2.22 11.50 5.90
N ILE A 14 -2.96 10.71 5.12
CA ILE A 14 -2.45 9.47 4.54
C ILE A 14 -1.63 9.79 3.28
N ARG A 15 -0.51 9.09 3.09
CA ARG A 15 0.24 9.11 1.83
C ARG A 15 -0.03 7.83 1.06
N ALA A 16 -0.07 7.98 -0.26
CA ALA A 16 -0.23 6.90 -1.20
C ALA A 16 0.98 6.85 -2.14
N ASP A 17 1.51 5.65 -2.38
CA ASP A 17 2.38 5.39 -3.52
C ASP A 17 1.51 4.81 -4.65
N LEU A 18 1.53 5.44 -5.82
CA LEU A 18 0.62 5.10 -6.92
C LEU A 18 1.29 4.34 -8.07
N HIS A 19 2.58 4.00 -7.94
CA HIS A 19 3.33 3.29 -8.98
C HIS A 19 4.33 2.32 -8.34
N VAL A 20 3.86 1.12 -7.97
CA VAL A 20 4.70 0.09 -7.36
C VAL A 20 4.65 -1.21 -8.15
N HIS A 21 5.83 -1.69 -8.52
CA HIS A 21 6.05 -3.01 -9.08
C HIS A 21 6.39 -4.02 -7.99
N THR A 22 5.90 -5.25 -8.15
CA THR A 22 6.25 -6.41 -7.33
C THR A 22 7.11 -7.37 -8.15
N ILE A 23 7.52 -8.51 -7.56
CA ILE A 23 8.18 -9.61 -8.29
C ILE A 23 7.41 -10.13 -9.53
N PHE A 24 6.18 -9.70 -9.76
CA PHE A 24 5.41 -10.05 -10.96
C PHE A 24 5.74 -9.16 -12.16
N SER A 25 6.62 -8.16 -11.99
CA SER A 25 7.25 -7.39 -13.06
C SER A 25 8.69 -7.85 -13.28
N SER A 26 9.15 -7.93 -14.53
CA SER A 26 10.46 -8.47 -14.90
C SER A 26 11.65 -7.66 -14.39
N ASP A 27 11.43 -6.40 -14.04
CA ASP A 27 12.41 -5.41 -13.58
C ASP A 27 12.28 -5.09 -12.09
N ALA A 28 11.41 -5.79 -11.36
CA ALA A 28 11.20 -5.55 -9.94
C ALA A 28 11.40 -6.81 -9.09
N SER A 29 11.75 -6.60 -7.82
CA SER A 29 12.15 -7.66 -6.90
C SER A 29 11.37 -7.68 -5.59
N ILE A 30 10.39 -6.80 -5.40
CA ILE A 30 9.64 -6.64 -4.14
C ILE A 30 8.64 -7.80 -3.96
N PRO A 31 8.85 -8.71 -2.99
CA PRO A 31 7.88 -9.76 -2.70
C PRO A 31 6.60 -9.16 -2.08
N PRO A 32 5.39 -9.67 -2.40
CA PRO A 32 4.14 -9.14 -1.86
C PRO A 32 4.10 -9.02 -0.33
N LYS A 33 4.64 -10.01 0.39
CA LYS A 33 4.70 -9.97 1.86
C LYS A 33 5.59 -8.84 2.37
N THR A 34 6.76 -8.65 1.75
CA THR A 34 7.68 -7.58 2.14
C THR A 34 7.03 -6.20 1.97
N LEU A 35 6.26 -6.00 0.90
CA LEU A 35 5.51 -4.75 0.70
C LEU A 35 4.49 -4.51 1.82
N VAL A 36 3.73 -5.54 2.21
CA VAL A 36 2.77 -5.44 3.34
C VAL A 36 3.50 -5.16 4.66
N ASP A 37 4.59 -5.86 4.94
CA ASP A 37 5.41 -5.64 6.14
C ASP A 37 5.94 -4.18 6.19
N GLN A 38 6.34 -3.62 5.04
CA GLN A 38 6.79 -2.23 4.93
C GLN A 38 5.66 -1.23 5.17
N LEU A 39 4.46 -1.44 4.60
CA LEU A 39 3.29 -0.58 4.82
C LEU A 39 2.83 -0.58 6.28
N LEU A 40 2.96 -1.72 6.98
CA LEU A 40 2.66 -1.82 8.41
C LEU A 40 3.66 -1.01 9.24
N ALA A 41 4.95 -1.13 8.93
CA ALA A 41 6.00 -0.38 9.62
C ALA A 41 6.00 1.11 9.27
N HIS A 42 5.37 1.51 8.16
CA HIS A 42 5.40 2.89 7.70
C HIS A 42 4.46 3.79 8.53
N PRO A 43 4.92 4.95 9.04
CA PRO A 43 4.10 5.82 9.90
C PRO A 43 2.90 6.48 9.19
N PHE A 44 3.01 6.82 7.89
CA PHE A 44 1.97 7.54 7.15
C PHE A 44 1.67 7.05 5.72
N ILE A 45 2.47 6.15 5.13
CA ILE A 45 2.12 5.52 3.84
C ILE A 45 1.19 4.36 4.16
N LYS A 46 -0.09 4.55 3.83
CA LYS A 46 -1.17 3.63 4.17
C LYS A 46 -1.98 3.21 2.94
N ALA A 47 -1.62 3.71 1.76
CA ALA A 47 -2.17 3.27 0.49
C ALA A 47 -1.07 2.96 -0.51
N VAL A 48 -1.24 1.90 -1.31
CA VAL A 48 -0.36 1.59 -2.42
C VAL A 48 -1.15 1.11 -3.62
N ALA A 49 -0.82 1.58 -4.82
CA ALA A 49 -1.29 0.98 -6.07
C ALA A 49 -0.26 -0.02 -6.58
N ILE A 50 -0.71 -1.22 -6.92
CA ILE A 50 0.14 -2.24 -7.56
C ILE A 50 -0.01 -2.09 -9.06
N THR A 51 1.07 -1.80 -9.76
CA THR A 51 1.09 -1.45 -11.19
C THR A 51 2.06 -2.34 -11.96
N ASP A 52 1.99 -3.66 -11.75
CA ASP A 52 2.89 -4.58 -12.44
C ASP A 52 2.73 -4.54 -13.98
N HIS A 53 3.82 -4.84 -14.70
CA HIS A 53 3.87 -4.82 -16.17
C HIS A 53 2.88 -5.83 -16.78
N ASN A 54 1.82 -5.31 -17.41
CA ASN A 54 0.78 -6.06 -18.12
C ASN A 54 0.11 -7.17 -17.29
N THR A 55 0.09 -7.05 -15.96
CA THR A 55 -0.48 -8.08 -15.08
C THR A 55 -1.01 -7.50 -13.78
N VAL A 56 -2.03 -8.13 -13.22
CA VAL A 56 -2.62 -7.79 -11.90
C VAL A 56 -2.34 -8.88 -10.85
N ARG A 57 -1.41 -9.81 -11.13
CA ARG A 57 -1.08 -10.92 -10.22
C ARG A 57 -0.53 -10.43 -8.88
N GLY A 58 0.32 -9.40 -8.88
CA GLY A 58 0.83 -8.79 -7.65
C GLY A 58 -0.29 -8.17 -6.82
N TYR A 59 -1.22 -7.47 -7.46
CA TYR A 59 -2.39 -6.87 -6.77
C TYR A 59 -3.14 -7.91 -5.93
N PHE A 60 -3.55 -9.05 -6.52
CA PHE A 60 -4.30 -10.06 -5.77
C PHE A 60 -3.49 -10.61 -4.58
N LYS A 61 -2.19 -10.88 -4.77
CA LYS A 61 -1.33 -11.39 -3.69
C LYS A 61 -1.15 -10.37 -2.56
N VAL A 62 -0.91 -9.11 -2.89
CA VAL A 62 -0.76 -8.05 -1.89
C VAL A 62 -2.08 -7.80 -1.16
N ARG A 63 -3.20 -7.72 -1.89
CA ARG A 63 -4.54 -7.53 -1.30
C ARG A 63 -4.90 -8.64 -0.32
N ASP A 64 -4.68 -9.90 -0.69
CA ASP A 64 -5.03 -11.04 0.17
C ASP A 64 -4.18 -11.03 1.47
N LEU A 65 -2.88 -10.72 1.37
CA LEU A 65 -2.00 -10.55 2.53
C LEU A 65 -2.37 -9.33 3.39
N ALA A 66 -2.76 -8.23 2.74
CA ALA A 66 -3.15 -6.98 3.41
C ALA A 66 -4.52 -7.06 4.09
N SER A 67 -5.35 -8.07 3.77
CA SER A 67 -6.73 -8.20 4.28
C SER A 67 -6.85 -8.26 5.80
N ALA A 68 -5.77 -8.62 6.50
CA ALA A 68 -5.69 -8.62 7.96
C ALA A 68 -5.50 -7.20 8.57
N TYR A 69 -5.24 -6.19 7.75
CA TYR A 69 -4.81 -4.85 8.19
C TYR A 69 -5.75 -3.77 7.62
N PRO A 70 -6.81 -3.41 8.37
CA PRO A 70 -7.84 -2.49 7.86
C PRO A 70 -7.35 -1.06 7.65
N ASP A 71 -6.18 -0.70 8.16
CA ASP A 71 -5.53 0.61 7.96
C ASP A 71 -4.71 0.68 6.67
N ILE A 72 -4.58 -0.42 5.92
CA ILE A 72 -3.84 -0.47 4.65
C ILE A 72 -4.83 -0.58 3.48
N LEU A 73 -4.74 0.35 2.55
CA LEU A 73 -5.51 0.36 1.30
C LEU A 73 -4.66 -0.12 0.13
N ILE A 74 -5.05 -1.24 -0.49
CA ILE A 74 -4.44 -1.73 -1.72
C ILE A 74 -5.30 -1.31 -2.93
N ILE A 75 -4.75 -0.47 -3.79
CA ILE A 75 -5.42 0.08 -4.96
C ILE A 75 -5.07 -0.81 -6.18
N PRO A 76 -6.07 -1.26 -6.97
CA PRO A 76 -5.79 -1.99 -8.20
C PRO A 76 -5.18 -1.07 -9.26
N GLY A 77 -4.14 -1.54 -9.94
CA GLY A 77 -3.50 -0.87 -11.07
C GLY A 77 -2.83 -1.88 -12.00
N VAL A 78 -2.36 -1.40 -13.15
CA VAL A 78 -1.55 -2.16 -14.12
C VAL A 78 -0.77 -1.17 -14.97
N GLU A 79 0.52 -1.41 -15.18
CA GLU A 79 1.29 -0.67 -16.18
C GLU A 79 1.15 -1.37 -17.54
N VAL A 80 0.58 -0.68 -18.53
CA VAL A 80 0.29 -1.24 -19.86
C VAL A 80 1.37 -0.82 -20.84
N SER A 81 1.88 -1.77 -21.63
CA SER A 81 2.82 -1.46 -22.73
C SER A 81 2.15 -0.64 -23.84
N THR A 82 2.91 0.27 -24.45
CA THR A 82 2.47 1.17 -25.53
C THR A 82 3.10 0.85 -26.86
#